data_AF-L0HK38-F1
#
_entry.id   AF-L0HK38-F1
#
_cell.length_a   1.000
_cell.length_b   1.000
_cell.length_c   1.000
_cell.angle_alpha   90.00
_cell.angle_beta   90.00
_cell.angle_gamma   90.00
#
_symmetry.space_group_name_H-M   'P 1'
#
loop_
_entity.id
_entity.type
_entity.pdbx_description
1 polymer ?
#
loop_
_entity_poly.entity_id
_entity_poly.type
_entity_poly.pdbx_seq_one_letter_code
_entity_poly.pdbx_strand_id
1 'polypeptide(L)'
;MEHSSLMAYMMDSWWGSGDACMGGYGGWGFPFFGMWWMMLVWFIIFLIIGYFVYQDANKRGMNGLLWWILIIIPMIGILALILYVILRESSGNKITEGKTAIDILKERYAKGEITSEQFQRMSEELKK
;
A
#
# COMPACT_ATOMS: atom_id res chain seq x y z
N MET A 1 57.56 20.55 -6.59
CA MET A 1 56.91 19.23 -6.75
C MET A 1 56.39 18.65 -5.42
N GLU A 2 56.56 19.34 -4.28
CA GLU A 2 56.03 18.90 -2.96
C GLU A 2 54.63 19.42 -2.62
N HIS A 3 54.20 20.53 -3.24
CA HIS A 3 52.92 21.17 -2.88
C HIS A 3 51.69 20.40 -3.37
N SER A 4 51.84 19.62 -4.46
CA SER A 4 50.75 18.82 -5.03
C SER A 4 50.45 17.55 -4.21
N SER A 5 51.46 16.97 -3.57
CA SER A 5 51.28 15.78 -2.73
C SER A 5 50.55 16.11 -1.43
N LEU A 6 50.82 17.26 -0.81
CA LEU A 6 50.13 17.67 0.42
C LEU A 6 48.64 17.95 0.21
N MET A 7 48.26 18.52 -0.94
CA MET A 7 46.84 18.71 -1.29
C MET A 7 46.15 17.37 -1.55
N ALA A 8 46.85 16.40 -2.16
CA ALA A 8 46.35 15.05 -2.34
C ALA A 8 46.06 14.39 -0.97
N TYR A 9 47.00 14.48 -0.02
CA TYR A 9 46.90 13.97 1.37
C TYR A 9 45.89 14.69 2.29
N MET A 10 45.48 15.90 1.93
CA MET A 10 44.43 16.60 2.66
C MET A 10 43.05 16.28 2.08
N MET A 11 42.94 15.98 0.78
CA MET A 11 41.67 15.70 0.12
C MET A 11 41.18 14.26 0.34
N ASP A 12 42.07 13.28 0.39
CA ASP A 12 41.81 11.90 0.84
C ASP A 12 41.48 11.82 2.34
N SER A 13 42.02 12.70 3.19
CA SER A 13 41.57 12.82 4.60
C SER A 13 40.15 13.39 4.74
N TRP A 14 39.71 14.21 3.78
CA TRP A 14 38.38 14.85 3.78
C TRP A 14 37.31 14.03 3.05
N TRP A 15 37.72 13.07 2.19
CA TRP A 15 36.82 12.27 1.33
C TRP A 15 36.99 10.75 1.47
N GLY A 16 37.98 10.24 2.21
CA GLY A 16 38.38 8.82 2.20
C GLY A 16 38.74 8.26 3.58
N SER A 17 37.73 7.99 4.40
CA SER A 17 37.82 7.06 5.55
C SER A 17 36.54 6.25 5.73
N GLY A 18 35.95 5.79 4.62
CA GLY A 18 35.59 4.37 4.53
C GLY A 18 36.82 3.72 3.87
N ASP A 19 37.47 2.70 4.40
CA ASP A 19 36.93 1.50 5.01
C ASP A 19 38.03 0.87 5.88
N ALA A 20 37.76 0.61 7.17
CA ALA A 20 38.56 -0.32 7.97
C ALA A 20 37.75 -0.86 9.15
N CYS A 21 36.87 -1.80 8.82
CA CYS A 21 36.50 -2.99 9.57
C CYS A 21 37.04 -3.10 11.02
N MET A 22 36.28 -2.63 12.02
CA MET A 22 36.05 -3.33 13.28
C MET A 22 34.64 -2.99 13.79
N GLY A 23 33.94 -4.03 14.25
CA GLY A 23 32.51 -4.02 14.49
C GLY A 23 32.05 -2.95 15.48
N GLY A 24 31.18 -2.07 15.00
CA GLY A 24 30.41 -1.14 15.79
C GLY A 24 28.94 -1.32 15.46
N TYR A 25 28.34 -2.40 15.94
CA TYR A 25 26.90 -2.36 16.17
C TYR A 25 26.67 -1.16 17.09
N GLY A 26 26.14 -0.07 16.54
CA GLY A 26 25.50 0.99 17.30
C GLY A 26 24.21 0.47 17.93
N GLY A 27 24.34 -0.57 18.75
CA GLY A 27 23.70 -0.67 20.06
C GLY A 27 22.19 -0.61 20.19
N TRP A 28 21.38 -0.77 19.14
CA TRP A 28 19.94 -1.05 19.30
C TRP A 28 19.49 -2.02 18.22
N GLY A 29 19.55 -3.32 18.54
CA GLY A 29 18.92 -4.33 17.72
C GLY A 29 17.43 -4.03 17.59
N PHE A 30 16.90 -4.07 16.36
CA PHE A 30 15.47 -4.10 16.15
C PHE A 30 15.07 -5.41 15.50
N PRO A 31 14.73 -6.44 16.31
CA PRO A 31 14.33 -7.75 15.81
C PRO A 31 12.90 -7.67 15.29
N PHE A 32 12.69 -7.32 14.01
CA PHE A 32 11.40 -7.28 13.28
C PHE A 32 10.26 -6.40 13.87
N PHE A 33 10.23 -6.10 15.17
CA PHE A 33 9.31 -5.21 15.87
C PHE A 33 9.65 -3.71 15.67
N GLY A 34 10.87 -3.37 15.27
CA GLY A 34 11.33 -1.97 15.22
C GLY A 34 10.78 -1.14 14.08
N MET A 35 10.66 -1.71 12.89
CA MET A 35 10.18 -0.97 11.72
C MET A 35 8.69 -0.62 11.89
N TRP A 36 7.89 -1.60 12.31
CA TRP A 36 6.46 -1.43 12.57
C TRP A 36 6.19 -0.48 13.73
N TRP A 37 6.96 -0.61 14.82
CA TRP A 37 6.88 0.30 15.96
C TRP A 37 7.23 1.74 15.57
N MET A 38 8.25 1.92 14.75
CA MET A 38 8.63 3.24 14.24
C MET A 38 7.53 3.85 13.35
N MET A 39 6.86 3.05 12.51
CA MET A 39 5.70 3.52 11.75
C MET A 39 4.51 3.91 12.64
N LEU A 40 4.27 3.19 13.74
CA LEU A 40 3.24 3.55 14.71
C LEU A 40 3.56 4.87 15.43
N VAL A 41 4.81 5.08 15.83
CA VAL A 41 5.26 6.35 16.43
C VAL A 41 5.04 7.51 15.45
N TRP A 42 5.43 7.33 14.18
CA TRP A 42 5.18 8.33 13.14
C TRP A 42 3.68 8.59 12.92
N PHE A 43 2.86 7.55 12.92
CA PHE A 43 1.40 7.70 12.81
C PHE A 43 0.81 8.52 13.96
N ILE A 44 1.25 8.26 15.19
CA ILE A 44 0.83 9.03 16.38
C ILE A 44 1.27 10.50 16.25
N ILE A 45 2.48 10.77 15.78
CA ILE A 45 2.97 12.14 15.53
C ILE A 45 2.06 12.86 14.52
N PHE A 46 1.69 12.21 13.42
CA PHE A 46 0.76 12.78 12.42
C PHE A 46 -0.62 13.07 13.00
N LEU A 47 -1.16 12.18 13.84
CA LEU A 47 -2.44 12.42 14.53
C LEU A 47 -2.36 13.62 15.48
N ILE A 48 -1.26 13.75 16.22
CA ILE A 48 -1.01 14.88 17.11
C ILE A 48 -0.93 16.19 16.31
N ILE A 49 -0.15 16.20 15.22
CA ILE A 49 -0.05 17.36 14.32
C ILE A 49 -1.42 17.71 13.74
N GLY A 50 -2.17 16.72 13.25
CA GLY A 50 -3.52 16.93 12.74
C GLY A 50 -4.44 17.55 13.78
N TYR A 51 -4.41 17.04 15.01
CA TYR A 51 -5.16 17.63 16.13
C TYR A 51 -4.75 19.08 16.42
N PHE A 52 -3.45 19.38 16.42
CA PHE A 52 -2.97 20.75 16.59
C PHE A 52 -3.40 21.66 15.45
N VAL A 53 -3.36 21.20 14.20
CA VAL A 53 -3.83 21.94 13.02
C VAL A 53 -5.33 22.22 13.11
N TYR A 54 -6.13 21.24 13.55
CA TYR A 54 -7.55 21.43 13.80
C TYR A 54 -7.82 22.53 14.83
N GLN A 55 -7.08 22.49 15.95
CA GLN A 55 -7.16 23.51 17.00
C GLN A 55 -6.71 24.89 16.51
N ASP A 56 -5.61 24.96 15.77
CA ASP A 56 -5.07 26.21 15.22
C ASP A 56 -6.04 26.85 14.21
N ALA A 57 -6.64 26.04 13.33
CA ALA A 57 -7.63 26.51 12.37
C ALA A 57 -8.91 27.06 13.06
N ASN A 58 -9.41 26.36 14.09
CA ASN A 58 -10.54 26.86 14.87
C ASN A 58 -10.22 28.17 15.61
N LYS A 59 -8.99 28.31 16.15
CA LYS A 59 -8.52 29.55 16.78
C LYS A 59 -8.45 30.72 15.81
N ARG A 60 -8.15 30.45 14.54
CA ARG A 60 -8.15 31.45 13.46
C ARG A 60 -9.56 31.77 12.93
N GLY A 61 -10.62 31.18 13.51
CA GLY A 61 -12.00 31.34 13.03
C GLY A 61 -12.25 30.66 11.68
N MET A 62 -11.36 29.76 11.25
CA MET A 62 -11.51 28.97 10.03
C MET A 62 -12.18 27.63 10.37
N ASN A 63 -12.77 26.99 9.36
CA ASN A 63 -13.34 25.66 9.53
C ASN A 63 -12.23 24.62 9.79
N GLY A 64 -11.99 24.26 11.05
CA GLY A 64 -10.92 23.32 11.42
C GLY A 64 -11.06 21.94 10.77
N LEU A 65 -12.28 21.50 10.47
CA LEU A 65 -12.52 20.26 9.72
C LEU A 65 -11.93 20.28 8.31
N LEU A 66 -12.00 21.42 7.60
CA LEU A 66 -11.43 21.56 6.25
C LEU A 66 -9.90 21.48 6.26
N TRP A 67 -9.27 21.97 7.33
CA TRP A 67 -7.82 21.89 7.47
C TRP A 67 -7.36 20.52 7.96
N TRP A 68 -8.16 19.88 8.80
CA TRP A 68 -7.89 18.54 9.30
C TRP A 68 -7.95 17.48 8.19
N ILE A 69 -8.90 17.59 7.25
CA ILE A 69 -9.03 16.60 6.17
C ILE A 69 -7.82 16.60 5.22
N LEU A 70 -7.13 17.73 5.03
CA LEU A 70 -5.91 17.80 4.21
C LEU A 70 -4.78 16.94 4.79
N ILE A 71 -4.71 16.80 6.12
CA ILE A 71 -3.74 15.94 6.81
C ILE A 71 -4.10 14.45 6.65
N ILE A 72 -5.40 14.13 6.55
CA ILE A 72 -5.91 12.75 6.52
C ILE A 72 -6.01 12.14 5.13
N ILE A 73 -6.24 12.95 4.10
CA ILE A 73 -6.27 12.51 2.70
C ILE A 73 -5.07 11.63 2.32
N PRO A 74 -3.80 11.96 2.62
CA PRO A 74 -2.69 11.09 2.25
C PRO A 74 -2.72 9.72 2.96
N MET A 75 -3.25 9.65 4.19
CA MET A 75 -3.38 8.38 4.92
C MET A 75 -4.45 7.47 4.30
N ILE A 76 -5.62 8.04 4.00
CA ILE A 76 -6.71 7.30 3.34
C ILE A 76 -6.35 6.98 1.89
N GLY A 77 -5.65 7.88 1.20
CA GLY A 77 -5.21 7.72 -0.18
C GLY A 77 -4.31 6.50 -0.38
N ILE A 78 -3.39 6.25 0.56
CA ILE A 78 -2.54 5.05 0.53
C ILE A 78 -3.38 3.77 0.69
N LEU A 79 -4.31 3.74 1.65
CA LEU A 79 -5.22 2.60 1.84
C LEU A 79 -6.11 2.36 0.62
N ALA A 80 -6.66 3.43 0.03
CA ALA A 80 -7.47 3.38 -1.17
C ALA A 80 -6.66 2.92 -2.39
N LEU A 81 -5.38 3.32 -2.50
CA LEU A 81 -4.49 2.88 -3.57
C LEU A 81 -4.15 1.38 -3.44
N ILE A 82 -3.88 0.91 -2.22
CA ILE A 82 -3.68 -0.53 -1.95
C ILE A 82 -4.95 -1.31 -2.33
N LEU A 83 -6.12 -0.87 -1.86
CA LEU A 83 -7.41 -1.49 -2.21
C LEU A 83 -7.66 -1.46 -3.72
N TYR A 84 -7.35 -0.35 -4.39
CA TYR A 84 -7.49 -0.21 -5.84
C TYR A 84 -6.62 -1.23 -6.59
N VAL A 85 -5.36 -1.42 -6.18
CA VAL A 85 -4.46 -2.40 -6.79
C VAL A 85 -5.00 -3.83 -6.58
N ILE A 86 -5.48 -4.17 -5.39
CA ILE A 86 -6.07 -5.48 -5.09
C ILE A 86 -7.36 -5.72 -5.90
N LEU A 87 -8.25 -4.73 -5.95
CA LEU A 87 -9.52 -4.83 -6.69
C LEU A 87 -9.29 -4.88 -8.21
N ARG A 88 -8.26 -4.19 -8.71
CA ARG A 88 -7.91 -4.21 -10.13
C ARG A 88 -7.56 -5.62 -10.61
N GLU A 89 -6.88 -6.42 -9.79
CA GLU A 89 -6.60 -7.83 -10.11
C GLU A 89 -7.87 -8.70 -10.00
N SER A 90 -8.78 -8.37 -9.08
CA SER A 90 -10.09 -9.04 -8.96
C SER A 90 -11.07 -8.72 -10.10
N SER A 91 -10.85 -7.69 -10.92
CA SER A 91 -11.66 -7.48 -12.14
C SER A 91 -11.29 -8.43 -13.29
N GLY A 92 -10.29 -9.29 -13.11
CA GLY A 92 -10.06 -10.48 -13.94
C GLY A 92 -10.81 -11.74 -13.47
N ASN A 93 -11.80 -11.61 -12.57
CA ASN A 93 -12.48 -12.76 -11.98
C ASN A 93 -13.58 -13.34 -12.88
N LYS A 94 -13.26 -14.52 -13.40
CA LYS A 94 -14.04 -15.57 -14.09
C LYS A 94 -15.43 -15.90 -13.50
N ILE A 95 -15.83 -15.27 -12.39
CA ILE A 95 -17.09 -15.51 -11.67
C ILE A 95 -18.30 -14.96 -12.45
N THR A 96 -18.12 -13.96 -13.30
CA THR A 96 -19.18 -13.45 -14.19
C THR A 96 -19.48 -14.42 -15.33
N GLU A 97 -18.46 -15.02 -15.93
CA GLU A 97 -18.60 -15.92 -17.07
C GLU A 97 -19.40 -17.19 -16.73
N GLY A 98 -19.13 -17.81 -15.57
CA GLY A 98 -19.90 -18.97 -15.10
C GLY A 98 -21.37 -18.67 -14.77
N LYS A 99 -21.66 -17.50 -14.17
CA LYS A 99 -23.05 -17.07 -13.93
C LYS A 99 -23.78 -16.80 -15.24
N THR A 100 -23.13 -16.14 -16.20
CA THR A 100 -23.70 -15.88 -17.52
C THR A 100 -23.95 -17.16 -18.31
N ALA A 101 -23.02 -18.12 -18.30
CA ALA A 101 -23.19 -19.40 -19.00
C ALA A 101 -24.36 -20.21 -18.41
N ILE A 102 -24.52 -20.23 -17.08
CA ILE A 102 -25.66 -20.90 -16.43
C ILE A 102 -26.99 -20.22 -16.77
N ASP A 103 -27.03 -18.89 -16.85
CA ASP A 103 -28.26 -18.18 -17.18
C ASP A 103 -28.67 -18.40 -18.65
N ILE A 104 -27.71 -18.50 -19.58
CA ILE A 104 -27.98 -18.90 -20.97
C ILE A 104 -28.55 -20.33 -21.02
N LEU A 105 -27.99 -21.26 -20.24
CA LEU A 105 -28.49 -22.64 -20.17
C LEU A 105 -29.92 -22.72 -19.62
N LYS A 106 -30.24 -21.94 -18.59
CA LYS A 106 -31.61 -21.87 -18.03
C LYS A 106 -32.61 -21.37 -19.06
N GLU A 107 -32.24 -20.36 -19.87
CA GLU A 107 -33.11 -19.81 -20.90
C GLU A 107 -33.45 -20.88 -21.96
N ARG A 108 -32.46 -21.66 -22.42
CA ARG A 108 -32.69 -22.75 -23.39
C ARG A 108 -33.52 -23.90 -22.81
N TYR A 109 -33.34 -24.20 -21.53
CA TYR A 109 -34.16 -25.18 -20.83
C TYR A 109 -35.62 -24.72 -20.74
N ALA A 110 -35.85 -23.44 -20.40
CA ALA A 110 -37.19 -22.86 -20.36
C ALA A 110 -37.86 -22.82 -21.75
N LYS A 111 -37.08 -22.63 -22.82
CA LYS A 111 -37.53 -22.73 -24.21
C LYS A 111 -37.80 -24.18 -24.66
N GLY A 112 -37.40 -25.18 -23.88
CA GLY A 112 -37.52 -26.59 -24.24
C GLY A 112 -36.51 -27.07 -25.29
N GLU A 113 -35.48 -26.27 -25.58
CA GLU A 113 -34.44 -26.61 -26.56
C GLU A 113 -33.45 -27.67 -26.03
N ILE A 114 -33.37 -27.82 -24.70
CA ILE A 114 -32.52 -28.80 -24.02
C ILE A 114 -33.31 -29.56 -22.96
N THR A 115 -32.93 -30.80 -22.73
CA THR A 115 -33.56 -31.64 -21.69
C THR A 115 -33.00 -31.30 -20.31
N SER A 116 -33.74 -31.68 -19.25
CA SER A 116 -33.31 -31.49 -17.86
C SER A 116 -31.99 -32.20 -17.56
N GLU A 117 -31.77 -33.38 -18.16
CA GLU A 117 -30.53 -34.15 -18.04
C GLU A 117 -29.33 -33.42 -18.66
N GLN A 118 -29.53 -32.83 -19.85
CA GLN A 118 -28.49 -32.05 -20.53
C GLN A 118 -28.15 -30.78 -19.75
N PHE A 119 -29.17 -30.08 -19.24
CA PHE A 119 -28.98 -28.91 -18.39
C PHE A 119 -28.18 -29.23 -17.12
N GLN A 120 -28.52 -30.32 -16.42
CA GLN A 120 -27.82 -30.72 -15.20
C GLN A 120 -26.33 -30.95 -15.45
N ARG A 121 -25.97 -31.75 -16.46
CA ARG A 121 -24.57 -32.06 -16.80
C ARG A 121 -23.74 -30.80 -17.06
N MET A 122 -24.25 -29.90 -17.90
CA MET A 122 -23.55 -28.64 -18.23
C MET A 122 -23.49 -27.67 -17.04
N SER A 123 -24.52 -27.66 -16.19
CA SER A 123 -24.54 -26.79 -14.99
C SER A 123 -23.56 -27.25 -13.91
N GLU A 124 -23.30 -28.55 -13.81
CA GLU A 124 -22.31 -29.13 -12.91
C GLU A 124 -20.88 -28.85 -13.40
N GLU A 125 -20.66 -28.94 -14.72
CA GLU A 125 -19.37 -28.62 -15.34
C GLU A 125 -18.98 -27.15 -15.16
N LEU A 126 -19.92 -26.22 -15.28
CA LEU A 126 -19.66 -24.78 -15.10
C LEU A 126 -19.48 -24.34 -13.64
N LYS A 127 -19.92 -25.17 -12.69
CA LYS A 127 -19.75 -24.93 -11.25
C LYS A 127 -18.44 -25.50 -10.69
N LYS A 128 -17.73 -26.31 -11.49
CA LYS A 128 -16.47 -26.95 -11.14
C LYS A 128 -15.29 -26.03 -11.38
#